data_AF-A0A3B1CCT3-F1
#
_entry.id   AF-A0A3B1CCT3-F1
#
_cell.length_a   1.000
_cell.length_b   1.000
_cell.length_c   1.000
_cell.angle_alpha   90.00
_cell.angle_beta   90.00
_cell.angle_gamma   90.00
#
_symmetry.space_group_name_H-M   'P 1'
#
loop_
_entity.id
_entity.type
_entity.pdbx_description
1 polymer ?
#
loop_
_entity_poly.entity_id
_entity_poly.type
_entity_poly.pdbx_seq_one_letter_code
_entity_poly.pdbx_strand_id
1 'polypeptide(L)'
;MKKYKVTLTEEEREELSVIIRMGKHRAQRVLNSLILLNCDEGKYQTNKIKNEEIAKVLQISMRKIDRLKKRFVEEGLEIALNGTKGQRVYQKKADGDFEAHLVALSCSQPPEGFARWSLRLLADKVVELKYVDNISHETIRRVLKKTKLNRGVNKVG
;
A
#
# COMPACT_ATOMS: atom_id res chain seq x y z
N MET A 1 27.03 -13.28 -14.77
CA MET A 1 27.48 -13.56 -13.39
C MET A 1 26.26 -13.78 -12.50
N LYS A 2 26.11 -14.95 -11.84
CA LYS A 2 24.99 -15.18 -10.90
C LYS A 2 25.26 -14.37 -9.62
N LYS A 3 24.59 -13.23 -9.44
CA LYS A 3 24.90 -12.28 -8.36
C LYS A 3 24.36 -12.69 -6.98
N TYR A 4 23.28 -13.46 -6.93
CA TYR A 4 22.61 -13.88 -5.70
C TYR A 4 22.40 -15.40 -5.68
N LYS A 5 22.93 -16.05 -4.64
CA LYS A 5 22.77 -17.49 -4.37
C LYS A 5 21.75 -17.69 -3.26
N VAL A 6 20.73 -18.52 -3.50
CA VAL A 6 19.74 -18.88 -2.49
C VAL A 6 20.23 -20.15 -1.82
N THR A 7 20.32 -20.15 -0.50
CA THR A 7 20.62 -21.32 0.32
C THR A 7 19.64 -21.32 1.47
N LEU A 8 18.74 -22.29 1.48
CA LEU A 8 17.74 -22.42 2.52
C LEU A 8 18.28 -23.28 3.68
N THR A 9 17.91 -22.91 4.91
CA THR A 9 18.03 -23.83 6.05
C THR A 9 16.95 -24.91 5.98
N GLU A 10 17.04 -25.90 6.88
CA GLU A 10 16.04 -26.96 6.98
C GLU A 10 14.69 -26.39 7.40
N GLU A 11 14.72 -25.48 8.38
CA GLU A 11 13.54 -24.80 8.92
C GLU A 11 12.86 -23.93 7.86
N GLU A 12 13.64 -23.16 7.08
CA GLU A 12 13.09 -22.34 5.99
C GLU A 12 12.45 -23.22 4.90
N ARG A 13 13.07 -24.37 4.58
CA ARG A 13 12.50 -25.33 3.63
C ARG A 13 11.17 -25.90 4.10
N GLU A 14 11.09 -26.27 5.38
CA GLU A 14 9.86 -26.80 5.96
C GLU A 14 8.77 -25.73 5.96
N GLU A 15 9.09 -24.49 6.34
CA GLU A 15 8.16 -23.36 6.30
C GLU A 15 7.58 -23.15 4.89
N LEU A 16 8.45 -23.10 3.86
CA LEU A 16 8.03 -22.96 2.47
C LEU A 16 7.16 -24.14 2.00
N SER A 17 7.48 -25.36 2.45
CA SER A 17 6.74 -26.57 2.13
C SER A 17 5.33 -26.55 2.75
N VAL A 18 5.20 -26.08 3.99
CA VAL A 18 3.90 -25.87 4.67
C VAL A 18 3.05 -24.86 3.90
N ILE A 19 3.63 -23.74 3.46
CA ILE A 19 2.92 -22.71 2.70
C ILE A 19 2.31 -23.29 1.40
N ILE A 20 3.07 -24.14 0.70
CA ILE A 20 2.61 -24.75 -0.55
C ILE A 20 1.51 -25.78 -0.29
N ARG A 21 1.63 -26.59 0.77
CA ARG A 21 0.66 -27.65 1.10
C ARG A 21 -0.66 -27.10 1.62
N MET A 22 -0.64 -26.03 2.41
CA MET A 22 -1.82 -25.57 3.16
C MET A 22 -2.87 -24.85 2.30
N GLY A 23 -2.51 -24.34 1.12
CA GLY A 23 -3.43 -23.77 0.13
C GLY A 23 -4.19 -22.49 0.52
N LYS A 24 -4.08 -22.01 1.76
CA LYS A 24 -4.79 -20.84 2.29
C LYS A 24 -4.00 -19.52 2.21
N HIS A 25 -2.94 -19.46 1.42
CA HIS A 25 -2.09 -18.28 1.28
C HIS A 25 -2.38 -17.49 0.01
N ARG A 26 -1.98 -16.21 -0.01
CA ARG A 26 -2.02 -15.39 -1.23
C ARG A 26 -1.21 -16.07 -2.33
N ALA A 27 -1.72 -16.09 -3.56
CA ALA A 27 -1.07 -16.73 -4.71
C ALA A 27 0.39 -16.30 -4.89
N GLN A 28 0.71 -15.03 -4.65
CA GLN A 28 2.07 -14.52 -4.75
C GLN A 28 3.02 -15.09 -3.67
N ARG A 29 2.54 -15.36 -2.44
CA ARG A 29 3.33 -15.99 -1.37
C ARG A 29 3.63 -17.45 -1.73
N VAL A 30 2.65 -18.19 -2.23
CA VAL A 30 2.83 -19.57 -2.71
C VAL A 30 3.81 -19.62 -3.89
N LEU A 31 3.64 -18.73 -4.86
CA LEU A 31 4.53 -18.65 -6.03
C LEU A 31 5.98 -18.32 -5.63
N ASN A 32 6.17 -17.37 -4.71
CA ASN A 32 7.51 -17.05 -4.19
C ASN A 32 8.14 -18.25 -3.46
N SER A 33 7.32 -18.99 -2.70
CA SER A 33 7.77 -20.20 -2.00
C SER A 33 8.26 -21.27 -2.98
N LEU A 34 7.49 -21.51 -4.04
CA LEU A 34 7.87 -22.43 -5.12
C LEU A 34 9.18 -22.00 -5.78
N ILE A 35 9.33 -20.72 -6.10
CA ILE A 35 10.57 -20.21 -6.72
C ILE A 35 11.77 -20.44 -5.78
N LEU A 36 11.66 -20.10 -4.49
CA LEU A 36 12.76 -20.24 -3.53
C LEU A 36 13.16 -21.71 -3.35
N LEU A 37 12.20 -22.64 -3.20
CA LEU A 37 12.49 -24.07 -3.09
C LEU A 37 13.19 -24.63 -4.34
N ASN A 38 12.80 -24.19 -5.54
CA ASN A 38 13.41 -24.66 -6.78
C ASN A 38 14.75 -23.97 -7.07
N CYS A 39 14.97 -22.75 -6.59
CA CYS A 39 16.22 -22.01 -6.74
C CYS A 39 17.25 -22.28 -5.64
N ASP A 40 16.88 -23.05 -4.61
CA ASP A 40 17.75 -23.40 -3.50
C ASP A 40 18.98 -24.19 -3.97
N GLU A 41 20.16 -23.69 -3.60
CA GLU A 41 21.47 -24.30 -3.85
C GLU A 41 22.13 -24.78 -2.54
N GLY A 42 21.36 -24.86 -1.44
CA GLY A 42 21.77 -25.32 -0.12
C GLY A 42 21.94 -26.84 -0.01
N LYS A 43 22.44 -27.30 1.14
CA LYS A 43 22.76 -28.72 1.40
C LYS A 43 21.55 -29.65 1.42
N TYR A 44 20.36 -29.09 1.68
CA TYR A 44 19.09 -29.82 1.73
C TYR A 44 18.38 -29.90 0.37
N GLN A 45 18.95 -29.30 -0.68
CA GLN A 45 18.42 -29.44 -2.03
C GLN A 45 18.81 -30.78 -2.64
N THR A 46 17.80 -31.57 -3.01
CA THR A 46 17.99 -32.86 -3.66
C THR A 46 17.91 -32.77 -5.19
N ASN A 47 17.18 -31.78 -5.74
CA ASN A 47 17.02 -31.63 -7.18
C ASN A 47 17.33 -30.21 -7.64
N LYS A 48 18.43 -30.05 -8.41
CA LYS A 48 18.85 -28.74 -8.92
C LYS A 48 18.23 -28.49 -10.29
N ILE A 49 17.32 -27.53 -10.34
CA ILE A 49 16.64 -27.13 -11.57
C ILE A 49 17.22 -25.79 -12.04
N LYS A 50 17.34 -25.62 -13.36
CA LYS A 50 17.81 -24.36 -13.94
C LYS A 50 16.70 -23.31 -13.92
N ASN A 51 17.09 -22.04 -13.76
CA ASN A 51 16.13 -20.94 -13.71
C ASN A 51 15.23 -20.85 -14.96
N GLU A 52 15.73 -21.21 -16.14
CA GLU A 52 14.93 -21.22 -17.39
C GLU A 52 13.78 -22.22 -17.32
N GLU A 53 14.02 -23.37 -16.70
CA GLU A 53 13.01 -24.42 -16.53
C GLU A 53 11.98 -24.02 -15.47
N ILE A 54 12.44 -23.44 -14.34
CA ILE A 54 11.55 -22.86 -13.32
C ILE A 54 10.65 -21.79 -13.94
N ALA A 55 11.23 -20.89 -14.73
CA ALA A 55 10.51 -19.82 -15.42
C ALA A 55 9.44 -20.37 -16.37
N LYS A 56 9.79 -21.42 -17.13
CA LYS A 56 8.88 -22.09 -18.06
C LYS A 56 7.75 -22.82 -17.34
N VAL A 57 8.06 -23.61 -16.30
CA VAL A 57 7.05 -24.41 -15.57
C VAL A 57 6.09 -23.52 -14.79
N LEU A 58 6.61 -22.49 -14.12
CA LEU A 58 5.79 -21.56 -13.33
C LEU A 58 5.19 -20.41 -14.16
N GLN A 59 5.47 -20.35 -15.46
CA GLN A 59 5.02 -19.29 -16.38
C GLN A 59 5.36 -17.87 -15.87
N ILE A 60 6.61 -17.68 -15.44
CA ILE A 60 7.14 -16.41 -14.94
C ILE A 60 8.35 -15.95 -15.72
N SER A 61 8.69 -14.67 -15.62
CA SER A 61 9.92 -14.15 -16.22
C SER A 61 11.15 -14.47 -15.37
N MET A 62 12.30 -14.69 -16.04
CA MET A 62 13.61 -14.81 -15.39
C MET A 62 13.91 -13.63 -14.45
N ARG A 63 13.51 -12.42 -14.83
CA ARG A 63 13.65 -11.22 -14.00
C ARG A 63 12.92 -11.32 -12.67
N LYS A 64 11.79 -12.02 -12.61
CA LYS A 64 11.06 -12.25 -11.34
C LYS A 64 11.87 -13.13 -10.41
N ILE A 65 12.47 -14.20 -10.94
CA ILE A 65 13.35 -15.10 -10.20
C ILE A 65 14.54 -14.29 -9.65
N ASP A 66 15.24 -13.54 -10.51
CA ASP A 66 16.42 -12.76 -10.10
C ASP A 66 16.10 -11.72 -9.01
N ARG A 67 14.97 -11.02 -9.12
CA ARG A 67 14.49 -10.07 -8.10
C ARG A 67 14.17 -10.77 -6.79
N LEU A 68 13.58 -11.96 -6.84
CA LEU A 68 13.25 -12.72 -5.63
C LEU A 68 14.51 -13.26 -4.96
N LYS A 69 15.47 -13.80 -5.72
CA LYS A 69 16.77 -14.24 -5.19
C LYS A 69 17.50 -13.06 -4.50
N LYS A 70 17.52 -11.90 -5.16
CA LYS A 70 18.08 -10.67 -4.59
C LYS A 70 17.40 -10.31 -3.26
N ARG A 71 16.07 -10.23 -3.26
CA ARG A 71 15.27 -9.88 -2.07
C ARG A 71 15.47 -10.85 -0.92
N PHE A 72 15.50 -12.15 -1.20
CA PHE A 72 15.78 -13.16 -0.17
C PHE A 72 17.16 -12.95 0.47
N VAL A 73 18.19 -12.74 -0.35
CA VAL A 73 19.57 -12.57 0.14
C VAL A 73 19.77 -11.24 0.89
N GLU A 74 19.15 -10.16 0.41
CA GLU A 74 19.38 -8.81 0.98
C GLU A 74 18.38 -8.43 2.09
N GLU A 75 17.16 -8.94 2.03
CA GLU A 75 16.04 -8.50 2.88
C GLU A 75 15.42 -9.65 3.69
N GLY A 76 15.82 -10.91 3.44
CA GLY A 76 15.37 -12.09 4.18
C GLY A 76 14.07 -12.72 3.68
N LEU A 77 13.71 -13.87 4.29
CA LEU A 77 12.63 -14.76 3.86
C LEU A 77 11.25 -14.09 3.87
N GLU A 78 10.85 -13.45 4.97
CA GLU A 78 9.51 -12.87 5.08
C GLU A 78 9.27 -11.72 4.09
N ILE A 79 10.31 -10.91 3.82
CA ILE A 79 10.23 -9.85 2.81
C ILE A 79 10.22 -10.47 1.41
N ALA A 80 11.00 -11.53 1.15
CA ALA A 80 10.94 -12.29 -0.10
C ALA A 80 9.51 -12.79 -0.39
N LEU A 81 8.85 -13.33 0.62
CA LEU A 81 7.51 -13.90 0.51
C LEU A 81 6.40 -12.86 0.32
N ASN A 82 6.40 -11.80 1.13
CA ASN A 82 5.26 -10.85 1.17
C ASN A 82 5.50 -9.53 0.43
N GLY A 83 6.76 -9.20 0.14
CA GLY A 83 7.16 -7.87 -0.29
C GLY A 83 7.22 -6.86 0.86
N THR A 84 7.73 -5.66 0.57
CA THR A 84 7.83 -4.57 1.52
C THR A 84 6.52 -3.79 1.60
N LYS A 85 6.19 -3.27 2.79
CA LYS A 85 5.12 -2.27 2.91
C LYS A 85 5.52 -1.03 2.14
N GLY A 86 4.61 -0.48 1.34
CA GLY A 86 4.87 0.76 0.60
C GLY A 86 5.22 1.89 1.56
N GLN A 87 6.44 2.41 1.47
CA GLN A 87 6.94 3.49 2.32
C GLN A 87 6.45 4.89 1.88
N ARG A 88 5.55 4.96 0.89
CA ARG A 88 5.12 6.24 0.32
C ARG A 88 4.27 7.01 1.34
N VAL A 89 4.89 7.98 1.99
CA VAL A 89 4.21 8.98 2.81
C VAL A 89 3.67 10.06 1.87
N TYR A 90 2.35 10.14 1.74
CA TYR A 90 1.71 11.27 1.07
C TYR A 90 1.57 12.41 2.07
N GLN A 91 2.08 13.60 1.74
CA GLN A 91 1.73 14.81 2.47
C GLN A 91 0.23 15.04 2.30
N LYS A 92 -0.52 15.02 3.41
CA LYS A 92 -1.95 15.32 3.39
C LYS A 92 -2.11 16.83 3.49
N LYS A 93 -2.80 17.44 2.51
CA LYS A 93 -3.21 18.86 2.58
C LYS A 93 -4.22 19.15 3.69
N ALA A 94 -4.93 18.12 4.15
CA ALA A 94 -5.82 18.19 5.29
C ALA A 94 -5.19 17.38 6.42
N ASP A 95 -4.45 18.06 7.27
CA ASP A 95 -3.94 17.56 8.55
C ASP A 95 -4.97 17.81 9.67
N GLY A 96 -4.64 17.40 10.91
CA GLY A 96 -5.56 17.52 12.03
C GLY A 96 -5.96 18.97 12.32
N ASP A 97 -5.01 19.90 12.22
CA ASP A 97 -5.26 21.32 12.48
C ASP A 97 -6.15 21.91 11.39
N PHE A 98 -5.88 21.63 10.11
CA PHE A 98 -6.76 22.03 9.02
C PHE A 98 -8.17 21.45 9.18
N GLU A 99 -8.30 20.17 9.54
CA GLU A 99 -9.60 19.54 9.79
C GLU A 99 -10.37 20.28 10.91
N ALA A 100 -9.71 20.66 12.00
CA ALA A 100 -10.32 21.40 13.11
C ALA A 100 -10.77 22.82 12.71
N HIS A 101 -9.92 23.58 12.01
CA HIS A 101 -10.27 24.93 11.52
C HIS A 101 -11.45 24.89 10.54
N LEU A 102 -11.46 23.91 9.62
CA LEU A 102 -12.56 23.74 8.68
C LEU A 102 -13.87 23.40 9.39
N VAL A 103 -13.82 22.54 10.42
CA VAL A 103 -15.01 22.20 11.22
C VAL A 103 -15.54 23.42 11.97
N ALA A 104 -14.67 24.17 12.64
CA ALA A 104 -15.04 25.38 13.35
C ALA A 104 -15.70 26.41 12.40
N LEU A 105 -15.10 26.62 11.22
CA LEU A 105 -15.63 27.50 10.19
C LEU A 105 -17.00 27.02 9.69
N SER A 106 -17.16 25.72 9.42
CA SER A 106 -18.44 25.17 8.97
C SER A 106 -19.58 25.29 9.99
N CYS A 107 -19.22 25.48 11.27
CA CYS A 107 -20.15 25.69 12.37
C CYS A 107 -20.45 27.18 12.66
N SER A 108 -19.72 28.11 12.04
CA SER A 108 -19.96 29.55 12.20
C SER A 108 -21.07 30.05 11.27
N GLN A 109 -21.46 31.32 11.43
CA GLN A 109 -22.37 31.96 10.49
C GLN A 109 -21.71 32.07 9.09
N PRO A 110 -22.47 31.81 8.01
CA PRO A 110 -22.01 32.03 6.65
C PRO A 110 -21.78 33.53 6.38
N PRO A 111 -20.95 33.86 5.37
CA PRO A 111 -20.71 35.24 4.99
C PRO A 111 -21.98 35.92 4.48
N GLU A 112 -21.99 37.25 4.57
CA GLU A 112 -23.11 38.08 4.13
C GLU A 112 -23.49 37.79 2.68
N GLY A 113 -24.80 37.75 2.39
CA GLY A 113 -25.34 37.36 1.10
C GLY A 113 -25.52 35.85 0.90
N PHE A 114 -25.13 35.01 1.86
CA PHE A 114 -25.33 33.55 1.80
C PHE A 114 -26.13 33.01 2.97
N ALA A 115 -27.16 32.21 2.69
CA ALA A 115 -27.96 31.55 3.73
C ALA A 115 -27.22 30.38 4.43
N ARG A 116 -26.18 29.82 3.81
CA ARG A 116 -25.43 28.66 4.33
C ARG A 116 -24.04 28.52 3.71
N TRP A 117 -23.17 27.80 4.41
CA TRP A 117 -21.89 27.34 3.86
C TRP A 117 -22.10 26.34 2.71
N SER A 118 -21.60 26.67 1.53
CA SER A 118 -21.40 25.70 0.44
C SER A 118 -19.97 25.17 0.47
N LEU A 119 -19.73 24.00 -0.14
CA LEU A 119 -18.37 23.43 -0.20
C LEU A 119 -17.37 24.33 -0.94
N ARG A 120 -17.85 25.10 -1.94
CA ARG A 120 -17.03 26.07 -2.66
C ARG A 120 -16.72 27.29 -1.80
N LEU A 121 -17.72 27.84 -1.11
CA LEU A 121 -17.52 28.95 -0.17
C LEU A 121 -16.56 28.57 0.94
N LEU A 122 -16.65 27.35 1.48
CA LEU A 122 -15.69 26.86 2.46
C LEU A 122 -14.28 26.74 1.87
N ALA A 123 -14.13 26.24 0.65
CA ALA A 123 -12.83 26.14 -0.03
C ALA A 123 -12.20 27.52 -0.24
N ASP A 124 -12.98 28.48 -0.73
CA ASP A 124 -12.52 29.85 -0.96
C ASP A 124 -12.15 30.52 0.37
N LYS A 125 -12.98 30.34 1.40
CA LYS A 125 -12.77 30.99 2.70
C LYS A 125 -11.56 30.43 3.46
N VAL A 126 -11.29 29.12 3.41
CA VAL A 126 -10.09 28.58 4.06
C VAL A 126 -8.79 29.00 3.35
N VAL A 127 -8.85 29.28 2.04
CA VAL A 127 -7.72 29.88 1.30
C VAL A 127 -7.57 31.35 1.67
N GLU A 128 -8.68 32.11 1.75
CA GLU A 128 -8.69 33.52 2.18
C GLU A 128 -8.09 33.69 3.59
N LEU A 129 -8.45 32.81 4.52
CA LEU A 129 -7.93 32.78 5.89
C LEU A 129 -6.50 32.21 5.99
N LYS A 130 -5.87 31.87 4.85
CA LYS A 130 -4.50 31.34 4.75
C LYS A 130 -4.25 30.04 5.53
N TYR A 131 -5.30 29.22 5.71
CA TYR A 131 -5.14 27.88 6.29
C TYR A 131 -4.53 26.88 5.29
N VAL A 132 -4.64 27.15 3.98
CA VAL A 132 -4.07 26.34 2.90
C VAL A 132 -3.89 27.18 1.64
N ASP A 133 -2.84 26.94 0.86
CA ASP A 133 -2.55 27.71 -0.37
C ASP A 133 -3.61 27.49 -1.46
N ASN A 134 -4.09 26.25 -1.59
CA ASN A 134 -5.15 25.89 -2.54
C ASN A 134 -5.77 24.55 -2.14
N ILE A 135 -7.11 24.50 -2.16
CA ILE A 135 -7.89 23.31 -1.89
C ILE A 135 -9.08 23.18 -2.83
N SER A 136 -9.36 21.95 -3.25
CA SER A 136 -10.57 21.64 -4.00
C SER A 136 -11.76 21.47 -3.04
N HIS A 137 -12.94 21.92 -3.46
CA HIS A 137 -14.21 21.65 -2.78
C HIS A 137 -14.45 20.14 -2.53
N GLU A 138 -13.88 19.25 -3.37
CA GLU A 138 -13.94 17.80 -3.12
C GLU A 138 -13.06 17.35 -1.93
N THR A 139 -11.96 18.04 -1.66
CA THR A 139 -11.16 17.79 -0.45
C THR A 139 -11.93 18.23 0.79
N ILE A 140 -12.56 19.40 0.76
CA ILE A 140 -13.47 19.88 1.82
C ILE A 140 -14.58 18.85 2.10
N ARG A 141 -15.25 18.36 1.04
CA ARG A 141 -16.29 17.33 1.15
C ARG A 141 -15.79 16.06 1.80
N ARG A 142 -14.63 15.55 1.38
CA ARG A 142 -14.02 14.32 1.95
C ARG A 142 -13.69 14.49 3.42
N VAL A 143 -13.16 15.65 3.82
CA VAL A 143 -12.87 15.98 5.22
C VAL A 143 -14.16 15.99 6.04
N LEU A 144 -15.17 16.77 5.65
CA LEU A 144 -16.43 16.87 6.40
C LEU A 144 -17.19 15.54 6.49
N LYS A 145 -17.14 14.73 5.42
CA LYS A 145 -17.72 13.37 5.41
C LYS A 145 -17.03 12.45 6.42
N LYS A 146 -15.70 12.53 6.54
CA LYS A 146 -14.91 11.75 7.51
C LYS A 146 -15.26 12.14 8.95
N THR A 147 -15.54 13.41 9.19
CA THR A 147 -15.89 13.95 10.53
C THR A 147 -17.38 13.77 10.90
N LYS A 148 -18.18 13.07 10.08
CA LYS A 148 -19.65 12.86 10.25
C LYS A 148 -20.46 14.16 10.43
N LEU A 149 -19.93 15.32 10.06
CA LEU A 149 -20.61 16.62 10.16
C LEU A 149 -21.37 16.90 8.86
N ASN A 150 -22.58 16.37 8.74
CA ASN A 150 -23.48 16.65 7.63
C ASN A 150 -24.36 17.89 7.92
N ARG A 151 -23.77 19.09 7.96
CA ARG A 151 -24.54 20.35 8.12
C ARG A 151 -24.94 21.03 6.79
N GLY A 152 -24.42 20.54 5.66
CA GLY A 152 -24.75 21.04 4.32
C GLY A 152 -26.08 20.53 3.76
N VAL A 153 -26.82 19.67 4.48
CA VAL A 153 -28.07 19.05 4.01
C VAL A 153 -29.23 19.51 4.87
N ASN A 154 -29.64 20.77 4.72
CA ASN A 154 -31.06 21.10 4.92
C ASN A 154 -31.69 21.15 3.52
N LYS A 155 -32.70 20.29 3.32
CA LYS A 155 -33.59 20.30 2.16
C LYS A 155 -34.09 21.74 1.99
N VAL A 156 -33.82 22.31 0.84
CA VAL A 156 -34.46 23.55 0.41
C VAL A 156 -35.91 23.16 0.14
N GLY A 157 -36.83 23.71 0.94
CA GLY A 157 -38.24 23.86 0.57
C GLY A 157 -38.39 25.15 -0.21
#